data_AF-A0A815FKD1-F1
#
_entry.id   AF-A0A815FKD1-F1
#
_cell.length_a   1.000
_cell.length_b   1.000
_cell.length_c   1.000
_cell.angle_alpha   90.00
_cell.angle_beta   90.00
_cell.angle_gamma   90.00
#
_symmetry.space_group_name_H-M   'P 1'
#
loop_
_entity.id
_entity.type
_entity.pdbx_description
1 polymer ?
#
loop_
_entity_poly.entity_id
_entity_poly.type
_entity_poly.pdbx_seq_one_letter_code
_entity_poly.pdbx_strand_id
1 'polypeptide(L)'
;MYYLDCVCTLIEYDESNLNRLRDFRNYDDLTGIEVRLLYITCVALDPDDLIGKIMFEDRDGKMCGKSLNRMYDLGEVQRSLLVLNSIAVAGRTRRVKKIMAYKPRWLYQYYTQPIAQLTAIYERQRQQQAVRELLNTCTIS
;
A
#
# COMPACT_ATOMS: atom_id res chain seq x y z
N MET A 1 4.84 4.59 -4.46
CA MET A 1 3.46 4.75 -4.02
C MET A 1 3.53 5.35 -2.65
N TYR A 2 3.22 6.64 -2.57
CA TYR A 2 3.11 7.35 -1.29
C TYR A 2 2.17 6.63 -0.31
N TYR A 3 1.15 5.91 -0.84
CA TYR A 3 0.30 5.02 -0.07
C TYR A 3 1.08 3.98 0.75
N LEU A 4 1.98 3.22 0.11
CA LEU A 4 2.72 2.14 0.77
C LEU A 4 3.60 2.70 1.90
N ASP A 5 4.26 3.82 1.65
CA ASP A 5 5.07 4.49 2.66
C ASP A 5 4.24 4.95 3.87
N CYS A 6 3.03 5.48 3.61
CA CYS A 6 2.10 5.82 4.68
C CYS A 6 1.70 4.59 5.49
N VAL A 7 1.24 3.51 4.84
CA VAL A 7 0.79 2.29 5.54
C VAL A 7 1.92 1.66 6.36
N CYS A 8 3.14 1.57 5.81
CA CYS A 8 4.32 1.09 6.54
C CYS A 8 4.67 1.96 7.75
N THR A 9 4.26 3.22 7.78
CA THR A 9 4.41 4.10 8.95
C THR A 9 3.34 3.85 10.01
N LEU A 10 2.14 3.39 9.62
CA LEU A 10 1.02 3.14 10.53
C LEU A 10 1.17 1.85 11.33
N ILE A 11 1.87 0.85 10.80
CA ILE A 11 2.03 -0.47 11.41
C ILE A 11 3.49 -0.85 11.56
N GLU A 12 3.77 -1.77 12.48
CA GLU A 12 5.06 -2.44 12.53
C GLU A 12 5.20 -3.35 11.31
N TYR A 13 6.13 -3.00 10.43
CA TYR A 13 6.47 -3.75 9.23
C TYR A 13 7.97 -4.01 9.23
N ASP A 14 8.40 -5.24 8.94
CA ASP A 14 9.81 -5.58 8.82
C ASP A 14 10.43 -4.88 7.59
N GLU A 15 11.21 -3.84 7.83
CA GLU A 15 11.60 -2.83 6.84
C GLU A 15 12.72 -3.29 5.89
N SER A 16 13.43 -4.39 6.21
CA SER A 16 14.71 -4.71 5.57
C SER A 16 14.61 -4.94 4.05
N ASN A 17 13.44 -5.31 3.54
CA ASN A 17 13.23 -5.62 2.11
C ASN A 17 12.36 -4.60 1.35
N LEU A 18 11.87 -3.55 2.02
CA LEU A 18 10.89 -2.61 1.41
C LEU A 18 11.41 -1.21 1.13
N ASN A 19 12.62 -0.84 1.56
CA ASN A 19 13.12 0.54 1.40
C ASN A 19 13.08 1.03 -0.05
N ARG A 20 13.52 0.18 -1.00
CA ARG A 20 13.43 0.49 -2.44
C ARG A 20 11.99 0.57 -2.95
N LEU A 21 11.08 -0.25 -2.42
CA LEU A 21 9.68 -0.23 -2.81
C LEU A 21 8.93 0.97 -2.23
N ARG A 22 9.38 1.54 -1.11
CA ARG A 22 8.82 2.74 -0.49
C ARG A 22 9.31 4.04 -1.15
N ASP A 23 10.43 4.00 -1.86
CA ASP A 23 11.01 5.15 -2.55
C ASP A 23 10.22 5.54 -3.81
N PHE A 24 9.04 6.12 -3.60
CA PHE A 24 8.11 6.49 -4.66
C PHE A 24 8.63 7.52 -5.66
N ARG A 25 9.75 8.20 -5.34
CA ARG A 25 10.34 9.23 -6.20
C ARG A 25 11.21 8.62 -7.30
N ASN A 26 11.69 7.39 -7.10
CA ASN A 26 12.62 6.69 -8.00
C ASN A 26 12.00 5.41 -8.56
N TYR A 27 10.72 5.46 -8.90
CA TYR A 27 9.98 4.28 -9.38
C TYR A 27 10.33 3.84 -10.80
N ASP A 28 10.88 4.77 -11.59
CA ASP A 28 11.39 4.46 -12.93
C ASP A 28 12.61 3.51 -12.88
N ASP A 29 13.26 3.39 -11.72
CA ASP A 29 14.43 2.52 -11.51
C ASP A 29 14.08 1.10 -11.03
N LEU A 30 12.79 0.79 -10.84
CA LEU A 30 12.37 -0.54 -10.37
C LEU A 30 12.49 -1.58 -11.49
N THR A 31 13.15 -2.69 -11.18
CA THR A 31 13.17 -3.88 -12.04
C THR A 31 11.79 -4.51 -12.15
N GLY A 32 11.57 -5.32 -13.18
CA GLY A 32 10.30 -6.05 -13.33
C GLY A 32 9.93 -6.90 -12.11
N ILE A 33 10.92 -7.49 -11.42
CA ILE A 33 10.70 -8.23 -10.16
C ILE A 33 10.21 -7.27 -9.07
N GLU A 34 10.88 -6.13 -8.88
CA GLU A 34 10.50 -5.14 -7.87
C GLU A 34 9.13 -4.53 -8.12
N VAL A 35 8.75 -4.28 -9.37
CA VAL A 35 7.40 -3.83 -9.73
C VAL A 35 6.35 -4.87 -9.32
N ARG A 36 6.62 -6.16 -9.51
CA ARG A 36 5.73 -7.24 -9.05
C ARG A 36 5.64 -7.30 -7.52
N LEU A 37 6.78 -7.21 -6.83
CA LEU A 37 6.81 -7.17 -5.36
C LEU A 37 6.04 -5.97 -4.82
N LEU A 38 6.20 -4.80 -5.42
CA LEU A 38 5.46 -3.59 -5.07
C LEU A 38 3.95 -3.82 -5.24
N TYR A 39 3.52 -4.33 -6.39
CA TYR A 39 2.13 -4.63 -6.67
C TYR A 39 1.53 -5.60 -5.63
N ILE A 40 2.18 -6.75 -5.42
CA ILE A 40 1.74 -7.76 -4.46
C ILE A 40 1.67 -7.18 -3.04
N THR A 41 2.65 -6.35 -2.66
CA THR A 41 2.67 -5.72 -1.34
C THR A 41 1.53 -4.72 -1.16
N CYS A 42 1.24 -3.90 -2.17
CA CYS A 42 0.12 -2.96 -2.12
C CYS A 42 -1.24 -3.68 -2.09
N VAL A 43 -1.41 -4.76 -2.84
CA VAL A 43 -2.64 -5.58 -2.80
C VAL A 43 -2.81 -6.31 -1.47
N ALA A 44 -1.71 -6.82 -0.88
CA ALA A 44 -1.77 -7.47 0.43
C ALA A 44 -2.05 -6.48 1.57
N LEU A 45 -1.81 -5.20 1.33
CA LEU A 45 -2.13 -4.08 2.21
C LEU A 45 -3.27 -3.26 1.62
N ASP A 46 -4.37 -3.90 1.21
CA ASP A 46 -5.47 -3.19 0.57
C ASP A 46 -6.13 -2.17 1.54
N PRO A 47 -6.49 -0.96 1.10
CA PRO A 47 -7.16 0.02 1.94
C PRO A 47 -8.44 -0.49 2.59
N ASP A 48 -9.21 -1.36 1.92
CA ASP A 48 -10.46 -1.89 2.46
C ASP A 48 -10.22 -2.71 3.74
N ASP A 49 -9.04 -3.34 3.85
CA ASP A 49 -8.63 -4.05 5.06
C ASP A 49 -8.16 -3.12 6.20
N LEU A 50 -7.82 -1.86 5.88
CA LEU A 50 -7.23 -0.89 6.81
C LEU A 50 -8.20 0.20 7.25
N ILE A 51 -9.17 0.53 6.39
CA ILE A 51 -10.20 1.54 6.63
C ILE A 51 -11.07 1.12 7.82
N GLY A 52 -11.34 2.08 8.70
CA GLY A 52 -12.07 1.85 9.96
C GLY A 52 -11.26 1.18 11.06
N LYS A 53 -10.01 0.73 10.77
CA LYS A 53 -9.11 0.14 11.78
C LYS A 53 -7.95 1.07 12.10
N ILE A 54 -7.20 1.48 11.08
CA ILE A 54 -6.03 2.38 11.20
C ILE A 54 -6.10 3.57 10.25
N MET A 55 -6.99 3.52 9.25
CA MET A 55 -7.26 4.61 8.32
C MET A 55 -8.70 5.09 8.49
N PHE A 56 -8.90 6.38 8.67
CA PHE A 56 -10.20 6.97 8.93
C PHE A 56 -10.49 8.09 7.94
N GLU A 57 -11.65 8.02 7.29
CA GLU A 57 -12.04 9.03 6.31
C GLU A 57 -12.46 10.33 7.01
N ASP A 58 -11.87 11.45 6.60
CA ASP A 58 -12.10 12.80 7.13
C ASP A 58 -12.87 13.65 6.11
N ARG A 59 -14.17 13.38 5.98
CA ARG A 59 -15.05 14.04 5.00
C ARG A 59 -15.22 15.53 5.25
N ASP A 60 -15.26 15.95 6.51
CA ASP A 60 -15.45 17.34 6.92
C ASP A 60 -14.13 18.13 7.04
N GLY A 61 -12.98 17.45 6.86
CA GLY A 61 -11.66 18.07 6.81
C GLY A 61 -11.14 18.53 8.17
N LYS A 62 -11.79 18.17 9.27
CA LYS A 62 -11.41 18.64 10.61
C LYS A 62 -10.09 18.07 11.08
N MET A 63 -9.78 16.83 10.70
CA MET A 63 -8.56 16.15 11.11
C MET A 63 -7.39 16.54 10.20
N CYS A 64 -7.58 16.42 8.88
CA CYS A 64 -6.56 16.66 7.87
C CYS A 64 -6.25 18.15 7.68
N GLY A 65 -7.18 19.06 7.99
CA GLY A 65 -7.03 20.50 7.75
C GLY A 65 -6.78 20.79 6.27
N LYS A 66 -5.64 21.42 5.94
CA LYS A 66 -5.25 21.71 4.55
C LYS A 66 -4.60 20.52 3.82
N SER A 67 -4.14 19.50 4.54
CA SER A 67 -3.51 18.33 3.95
C SER A 67 -4.53 17.34 3.36
N LEU A 68 -4.06 16.41 2.53
CA LEU A 68 -4.86 15.30 2.01
C LEU A 68 -4.94 14.13 2.99
N ASN A 69 -3.91 13.95 3.82
CA ASN A 69 -3.90 13.01 4.93
C ASN A 69 -3.13 13.60 6.11
N ARG A 70 -3.35 13.06 7.31
CA ARG A 70 -2.59 13.38 8.52
C ARG A 70 -2.47 12.16 9.41
N MET A 71 -1.27 11.94 9.95
CA MET A 71 -1.00 10.85 10.88
C MET A 71 -1.03 11.34 12.32
N TYR A 72 -1.44 10.46 13.23
CA TYR A 72 -1.57 10.73 14.65
C TYR A 72 -0.94 9.61 15.46
N ASP A 73 -0.32 9.97 16.57
CA ASP A 73 0.08 8.99 17.58
C ASP A 73 -1.16 8.47 18.32
N LEU A 74 -1.13 7.20 18.75
CA LEU A 74 -2.31 6.54 19.35
C LEU A 74 -2.84 7.30 20.58
N GLY A 75 -1.95 7.93 21.35
CA GLY A 75 -2.34 8.73 22.52
C GLY A 75 -3.07 10.03 22.19
N GLU A 76 -2.91 10.58 20.98
CA GLU A 76 -3.56 11.83 20.56
C GLU A 76 -5.06 11.65 20.23
N VAL A 77 -5.45 10.42 19.91
CA VAL A 77 -6.77 10.08 19.35
C VAL A 77 -7.59 9.13 20.24
N GLN A 78 -7.00 8.65 21.33
CA GLN A 78 -7.61 7.68 22.26
C GLN A 78 -8.95 8.14 22.86
N ARG A 79 -9.25 9.44 22.88
CA ARG A 79 -10.52 9.99 23.40
C ARG A 79 -11.64 10.06 22.36
N SER A 80 -11.32 9.99 21.07
CA SER A 80 -12.28 10.20 19.97
C SER A 80 -12.45 8.97 19.07
N LEU A 81 -11.50 8.03 19.07
CA LEU A 81 -11.52 6.83 18.25
C LEU A 81 -11.11 5.61 19.08
N LEU A 82 -11.85 4.50 18.93
CA LEU A 82 -11.45 3.21 19.48
C LEU A 82 -10.30 2.66 18.61
N VAL A 83 -9.05 2.91 19.03
CA VAL A 83 -7.86 2.49 18.29
C VAL A 83 -7.39 1.13 18.78
N LEU A 84 -7.31 0.16 17.86
CA LEU A 84 -6.75 -1.16 18.14
C LEU A 84 -5.22 -1.08 18.22
N ASN A 85 -4.62 -1.74 19.22
CA ASN A 85 -3.15 -1.83 19.33
C ASN A 85 -2.53 -2.75 18.27
N SER A 86 -3.33 -3.59 17.63
CA SER A 86 -2.91 -4.51 16.57
C SER A 86 -4.04 -4.80 15.59
N ILE A 87 -3.69 -5.11 14.34
CA ILE A 87 -4.63 -5.53 13.29
C ILE A 87 -4.13 -6.78 12.58
N ALA A 88 -5.04 -7.60 12.07
CA ALA A 88 -4.72 -8.66 11.12
C ALA A 88 -4.73 -8.09 9.69
N VAL A 89 -3.59 -8.16 9.00
CA VAL A 89 -3.44 -7.73 7.59
C VAL A 89 -2.36 -8.56 6.90
N ALA A 90 -2.54 -8.87 5.62
CA ALA A 90 -1.64 -9.74 4.87
C ALA A 90 -1.34 -11.08 5.57
N GLY A 91 -2.35 -11.67 6.22
CA GLY A 91 -2.23 -12.94 6.95
C GLY A 91 -1.38 -12.89 8.23
N ARG A 92 -0.99 -11.70 8.71
CA ARG A 92 -0.21 -11.52 9.94
C ARG A 92 -0.86 -10.51 10.87
N THR A 93 -0.74 -10.75 12.17
CA THR A 93 -1.05 -9.72 13.17
C THR A 93 0.09 -8.74 13.24
N ARG A 94 -0.20 -7.45 13.08
CA ARG A 94 0.77 -6.36 13.14
C ARG A 94 0.39 -5.35 14.18
N ARG A 95 1.38 -4.86 14.93
CA ARG A 95 1.20 -3.79 15.90
C ARG A 95 0.91 -2.48 15.19
N VAL A 96 -0.06 -1.72 15.68
CA VAL A 96 -0.35 -0.38 15.20
C VAL A 96 0.60 0.59 15.91
N LYS A 97 1.22 1.49 15.14
CA LYS A 97 2.13 2.54 15.61
C LYS A 97 1.45 3.90 15.58
N LYS A 98 0.71 4.18 14.51
CA LYS A 98 -0.01 5.42 14.27
C LYS A 98 -1.34 5.13 13.57
N ILE A 99 -2.26 6.09 13.61
CA ILE A 99 -3.43 6.07 12.73
C ILE A 99 -3.34 7.22 11.74
N MET A 100 -4.15 7.16 10.69
CA MET A 100 -4.22 8.19 9.67
C MET A 100 -5.65 8.62 9.42
N ALA A 101 -5.88 9.93 9.45
CA ALA A 101 -7.04 10.53 8.81
C ALA A 101 -6.71 10.84 7.34
N TYR A 102 -7.66 10.64 6.42
CA TYR A 102 -7.47 10.95 5.01
C TYR A 102 -8.74 11.51 4.36
N LYS A 103 -8.57 12.42 3.40
CA LYS A 103 -9.64 12.88 2.51
C LYS A 103 -9.82 11.87 1.36
N PRO A 104 -11.02 11.67 0.81
CA PRO A 104 -11.25 10.72 -0.30
C PRO A 104 -10.29 10.88 -1.48
N ARG A 105 -9.96 12.13 -1.81
CA ARG A 105 -9.00 12.47 -2.87
C ARG A 105 -7.61 11.86 -2.66
N TRP A 106 -7.16 11.73 -1.40
CA TRP A 106 -5.89 11.09 -1.07
C TRP A 106 -5.87 9.62 -1.53
N LEU A 107 -6.93 8.87 -1.21
CA LEU A 107 -7.00 7.46 -1.53
C LEU A 107 -7.04 7.24 -3.04
N TYR A 108 -7.83 8.05 -3.73
CA TYR A 108 -7.89 8.03 -5.19
C TYR A 108 -6.51 8.29 -5.83
N GLN A 109 -5.84 9.36 -5.40
CA GLN A 109 -4.58 9.83 -5.98
C GLN A 109 -3.40 8.90 -5.68
N TYR A 110 -3.35 8.31 -4.48
CA TYR A 110 -2.17 7.60 -4.01
C TYR A 110 -2.32 6.08 -3.95
N TYR A 111 -3.55 5.55 -4.04
CA TYR A 111 -3.82 4.12 -4.15
C TYR A 111 -4.59 3.76 -5.42
N THR A 112 -5.84 4.23 -5.57
CA THR A 112 -6.75 3.73 -6.62
C THR A 112 -6.20 3.93 -8.02
N GLN A 113 -5.72 5.13 -8.34
CA GLN A 113 -5.15 5.39 -9.66
C GLN A 113 -3.81 4.66 -9.87
N PRO A 114 -2.82 4.72 -8.95
CA PRO A 114 -1.56 4.00 -9.14
C PRO A 114 -1.70 2.48 -9.15
N ILE A 115 -2.58 1.88 -8.34
CA ILE A 115 -2.75 0.43 -8.33
C ILE A 115 -3.36 -0.07 -9.64
N ALA A 116 -4.28 0.68 -10.24
CA ALA A 116 -4.82 0.35 -11.56
C ALA A 116 -3.73 0.33 -12.65
N GLN A 117 -2.79 1.29 -12.60
CA GLN A 117 -1.63 1.31 -13.50
C GLN A 117 -0.69 0.13 -13.27
N LEU A 118 -0.39 -0.18 -12.00
CA LEU A 118 0.45 -1.33 -11.65
C LEU A 118 -0.20 -2.66 -12.05
N THR A 119 -1.52 -2.81 -11.90
CA THR A 119 -2.26 -4.00 -12.36
C THR A 119 -2.05 -4.22 -13.86
N ALA A 120 -2.20 -3.17 -14.67
CA ALA A 120 -2.01 -3.29 -16.12
C ALA A 120 -0.58 -3.69 -16.50
N ILE A 121 0.43 -3.18 -15.78
CA ILE A 121 1.84 -3.56 -15.99
C ILE A 121 2.07 -5.02 -15.57
N TYR A 122 1.55 -5.41 -14.40
CA TYR A 122 1.68 -6.74 -13.85
C TYR A 122 1.07 -7.80 -14.77
N GLU A 123 -0.13 -7.55 -15.29
CA GLU A 123 -0.82 -8.44 -16.24
C GLU A 123 -0.04 -8.63 -17.53
N ARG A 124 0.49 -7.54 -18.11
CA ARG A 124 1.33 -7.62 -19.32
C ARG A 124 2.58 -8.46 -19.08
N GLN A 125 3.27 -8.24 -17.96
CA GLN A 125 4.46 -9.03 -17.61
C GLN A 125 4.11 -10.51 -17.43
N ARG A 126 2.99 -10.81 -16.75
CA ARG A 126 2.51 -12.18 -16.55
C ARG A 126 2.21 -12.88 -17.88
N GLN A 127 1.56 -12.19 -18.81
CA GLN A 127 1.28 -12.71 -20.14
C GLN A 127 2.56 -12.98 -20.94
N GLN A 128 3.50 -12.02 -20.95
CA GLN A 128 4.79 -12.17 -21.65
C GLN A 128 5.60 -13.36 -21.09
N GLN A 129 5.59 -13.53 -19.77
CA GLN A 129 6.27 -14.65 -19.13
C GLN A 129 5.63 -16.00 -19.50
N ALA A 130 4.30 -16.09 -19.48
CA ALA A 130 3.59 -17.31 -19.89
C ALA A 130 3.84 -17.66 -21.36
N VAL A 131 3.85 -16.68 -22.27
CA VAL A 131 4.19 -16.88 -23.68
C VAL A 131 5.63 -17.38 -23.83
N ARG A 132 6.58 -16.80 -23.10
CA ARG A 132 7.98 -17.22 -23.12
C ARG A 132 8.16 -18.66 -22.63
N GLU A 133 7.46 -19.04 -21.57
CA GLU A 133 7.49 -20.40 -21.02
C GLU A 133 6.93 -21.41 -22.04
N LEU A 134 5.81 -21.09 -22.70
CA LEU A 134 5.24 -21.92 -23.76
C LEU A 134 6.20 -22.08 -24.95
N LEU A 135 6.82 -20.98 -25.41
CA LEU A 135 7.80 -21.03 -26.50
C LEU A 135 8.99 -21.92 -26.13
N ASN A 136 9.53 -21.78 -24.93
CA ASN A 136 10.65 -22.59 -24.44
C ASN A 136 10.30 -24.08 -24.31
N THR A 137 9.06 -24.42 -23.96
CA THR A 137 8.63 -25.83 -23.94
C THR A 137 8.48 -26.42 -25.33
N CYS A 138 8.17 -25.61 -26.35
CA CYS A 138 8.05 -26.06 -27.74
C CYS A 138 9.39 -26.24 -28.45
N THR A 139 10.46 -25.54 -28.03
CA THR A 139 11.80 -25.65 -28.65
C THR A 139 12.67 -26.79 -28.11
N ILE A 140 12.23 -27.51 -27.07
CA ILE A 140 12.95 -28.64 -26.46
C ILE A 140 12.44 -30.01 -27.00
N SER A 141 11.49 -30.02 -27.95
CA SER A 141 11.06 -31.24 -28.68
C SER A 141 11.78 -31.39 -30.00
#